data_AF-L8JB87-F1
#
_entry.id   AF-L8JB87-F1
#
_cell.length_a   1.000
_cell.length_b   1.000
_cell.length_c   1.000
_cell.angle_alpha   90.00
_cell.angle_beta   90.00
_cell.angle_gamma   90.00
#
_symmetry.space_group_name_H-M   'P 1'
#
loop_
_entity.id
_entity.type
_entity.pdbx_description
1 polymer ?
#
loop_
_entity_poly.entity_id
_entity_poly.type
_entity_poly.pdbx_seq_one_letter_code
_entity_poly.pdbx_strand_id
1 'polypeptide(L)'
;MGTPGAAEGAGAIGAVYSLIVLVPAIAVGVRRLHDTGRTGWWMLIGLIPLIGFLVLLYFFVLDSNPGSNEYGPNPKESNHNQEGSFKV
;
A
#
# COMPACT_ATOMS: atom_id res chain seq x y z
N MET A 1 37.90 8.19 -26.86
CA MET A 1 38.02 7.37 -25.64
C MET A 1 37.20 8.04 -24.56
N GLY A 2 36.03 7.49 -24.20
CA GLY A 2 35.15 8.05 -23.17
C GLY A 2 35.71 7.80 -21.78
N THR A 3 35.63 8.78 -20.90
CA THR A 3 36.13 8.70 -19.51
C THR A 3 35.25 7.77 -18.68
N PRO A 4 35.78 6.65 -18.15
CA PRO A 4 35.07 5.82 -17.18
C PRO A 4 35.09 6.54 -15.83
N GLY A 5 33.96 7.07 -15.40
CA GLY A 5 33.86 7.67 -14.06
C GLY A 5 32.59 8.49 -13.83
N ALA A 6 32.22 9.37 -14.76
CA ALA A 6 31.05 10.22 -14.60
C ALA A 6 29.73 9.43 -14.73
N ALA A 7 29.66 8.50 -15.70
CA ALA A 7 28.50 7.62 -15.89
C ALA A 7 28.37 6.56 -14.77
N GLU A 8 29.50 6.12 -14.21
CA GLU A 8 29.54 5.09 -13.15
C GLU A 8 29.08 5.67 -11.81
N GLY A 9 29.53 6.88 -11.46
CA GLY A 9 29.08 7.58 -10.26
C GLY A 9 27.60 7.95 -10.31
N ALA A 10 27.09 8.36 -11.48
CA ALA A 10 25.67 8.62 -11.68
C ALA A 10 24.81 7.34 -11.48
N GLY A 11 25.30 6.19 -11.93
CA GLY A 11 24.64 4.90 -11.73
C GLY A 11 24.58 4.47 -10.25
N ALA A 12 25.67 4.66 -9.50
CA ALA A 12 25.73 4.31 -8.09
C ALA A 12 24.77 5.15 -7.23
N ILE A 13 24.72 6.47 -7.47
CA ILE A 13 23.78 7.36 -6.78
C ILE A 13 22.33 6.97 -7.09
N GLY A 14 22.04 6.67 -8.37
CA GLY A 14 20.72 6.21 -8.79
C GLY A 14 20.29 4.90 -8.11
N ALA A 15 21.22 3.95 -7.95
CA ALA A 15 20.95 2.68 -7.26
C ALA A 15 20.68 2.87 -5.76
N VAL A 16 21.45 3.72 -5.08
CA VAL A 16 21.20 4.01 -3.65
C VAL A 16 19.86 4.73 -3.48
N TYR A 17 19.57 5.71 -4.33
CA TYR A 17 18.31 6.43 -4.32
C TYR A 17 17.11 5.49 -4.53
N SER A 18 17.19 4.57 -5.50
CA SER A 18 16.11 3.63 -5.77
C SER A 18 15.86 2.70 -4.59
N LEU A 19 16.90 2.23 -3.88
CA LEU A 19 16.75 1.44 -2.66
C LEU A 19 16.11 2.23 -1.51
N ILE A 20 16.53 3.49 -1.32
CA ILE A 20 15.94 4.38 -0.31
C ILE A 20 14.44 4.58 -0.54
N VAL A 21 14.01 4.69 -1.80
CA VAL A 21 12.58 4.84 -2.16
C VAL A 21 11.84 3.51 -2.16
N LEU A 22 12.51 2.40 -2.51
CA LEU A 22 11.91 1.06 -2.60
C LEU A 22 11.41 0.57 -1.25
N VAL A 23 12.20 0.74 -0.19
CA VAL A 23 11.84 0.29 1.18
C VAL A 23 10.52 0.92 1.67
N PRO A 24 10.35 2.26 1.70
CA PRO A 24 9.09 2.88 2.11
C PRO A 24 7.95 2.59 1.13
N ALA A 25 8.21 2.44 -0.17
CA ALA A 25 7.17 2.05 -1.12
C ALA A 25 6.57 0.66 -0.79
N ILE A 26 7.42 -0.32 -0.50
CA ILE A 26 6.98 -1.65 -0.06
C ILE A 26 6.25 -1.55 1.29
N ALA A 27 6.79 -0.78 2.25
CA ALA A 27 6.21 -0.64 3.57
C ALA A 27 4.78 -0.06 3.54
N VAL A 28 4.54 0.97 2.73
CA VAL A 28 3.19 1.55 2.54
C VAL A 28 2.24 0.55 1.87
N GLY A 29 2.72 -0.21 0.88
CA GLY A 29 1.92 -1.26 0.23
C GLY A 29 1.50 -2.36 1.21
N VAL A 30 2.42 -2.84 2.06
CA VAL A 30 2.12 -3.81 3.12
C VAL A 30 1.10 -3.26 4.12
N ARG A 31 1.25 -2.00 4.55
CA ARG A 31 0.25 -1.36 5.43
C ARG A 31 -1.14 -1.32 4.79
N ARG A 32 -1.25 -0.93 3.52
CA ARG A 32 -2.53 -0.91 2.81
C ARG A 32 -3.16 -2.29 2.68
N LEU A 33 -2.37 -3.31 2.40
CA LEU A 33 -2.84 -4.70 2.39
C LEU A 33 -3.35 -5.10 3.77
N HIS A 34 -2.64 -4.76 4.84
CA HIS A 34 -3.07 -5.03 6.21
C HIS A 34 -4.37 -4.28 6.57
N ASP A 35 -4.55 -3.03 6.13
CA ASP A 35 -5.78 -2.25 6.33
C ASP A 35 -7.01 -2.91 5.68
N THR A 36 -6.81 -3.80 4.69
CA THR A 36 -7.85 -4.59 4.02
C THR A 36 -7.97 -6.04 4.53
N GLY A 37 -7.27 -6.38 5.62
CA GLY A 37 -7.28 -7.74 6.21
C GLY A 37 -6.43 -8.77 5.45
N ARG A 38 -5.52 -8.33 4.57
CA ARG A 38 -4.64 -9.21 3.78
C ARG A 38 -3.22 -9.19 4.34
N THR A 39 -2.52 -10.31 4.26
CA THR A 39 -1.13 -10.42 4.69
C THR A 39 -0.16 -9.67 3.75
N GLY A 40 0.95 -9.17 4.27
CA GLY A 40 1.96 -8.48 3.46
C GLY A 40 2.57 -9.30 2.32
N TRP A 41 2.45 -10.63 2.36
CA TRP A 41 2.91 -11.54 1.29
C TRP A 41 2.26 -11.28 -0.07
N TRP A 42 1.08 -10.67 -0.10
CA TRP A 42 0.45 -10.27 -1.35
C TRP A 42 1.27 -9.26 -2.15
N MET A 43 2.19 -8.49 -1.53
CA MET A 43 3.11 -7.61 -2.27
C MET A 43 4.00 -8.35 -3.28
N LEU A 44 4.31 -9.63 -3.03
CA LEU A 44 5.16 -10.42 -3.93
C LEU A 44 4.53 -10.64 -5.31
N ILE A 45 3.20 -10.60 -5.42
CA ILE A 45 2.53 -10.73 -6.72
C ILE A 45 2.94 -9.60 -7.67
N GLY A 46 3.35 -8.45 -7.14
CA GLY A 46 3.85 -7.30 -7.92
C GLY A 46 5.14 -7.59 -8.70
N LEU A 47 5.85 -8.68 -8.41
CA LEU A 47 6.96 -9.15 -9.25
C LEU A 47 6.47 -9.71 -10.60
N ILE A 48 5.20 -10.09 -10.70
CA ILE A 48 4.58 -10.54 -11.95
C ILE A 48 4.11 -9.30 -12.71
N PRO A 49 4.73 -8.96 -13.85
CA PRO A 49 4.34 -7.79 -14.62
C PRO A 49 2.90 -7.94 -15.12
N LEU A 50 2.20 -6.82 -15.24
CA LEU A 50 0.80 -6.71 -15.68
C LEU A 50 -0.22 -7.31 -14.70
N ILE A 51 -0.27 -8.63 -14.53
CA ILE A 51 -1.28 -9.29 -13.69
C ILE A 51 -1.11 -8.93 -12.22
N GLY A 52 0.12 -9.01 -11.71
CA GLY A 52 0.44 -8.65 -10.33
C GLY A 52 0.08 -7.20 -10.00
N PHE A 53 0.40 -6.30 -10.94
CA PHE A 53 0.06 -4.89 -10.84
C PHE A 53 -1.47 -4.68 -10.78
N LEU A 54 -2.24 -5.32 -11.67
CA LEU A 54 -3.70 -5.18 -11.69
C LEU A 54 -4.35 -5.69 -10.40
N VAL A 55 -3.87 -6.80 -9.86
CA VAL A 55 -4.39 -7.37 -8.60
C VAL A 55 -4.07 -6.44 -7.40
N LEU A 56 -2.84 -5.93 -7.31
CA LEU A 56 -2.47 -4.97 -6.26
C LEU A 56 -3.25 -3.65 -6.40
N LEU A 57 -3.43 -3.16 -7.62
CA LEU A 57 -4.24 -1.97 -7.89
C LEU A 57 -5.68 -2.17 -7.42
N TYR A 58 -6.27 -3.33 -7.71
CA TYR A 58 -7.60 -3.68 -7.21
C TYR A 58 -7.66 -3.66 -5.67
N PHE A 59 -6.65 -4.20 -4.97
CA PHE A 59 -6.61 -4.14 -3.50
C PHE A 59 -6.39 -2.74 -2.95
N PHE A 60 -5.64 -1.88 -3.65
CA PHE A 60 -5.40 -0.51 -3.22
C PHE A 60 -6.60 0.42 -3.44
N VAL A 61 -7.48 0.09 -4.37
CA VAL A 61 -8.72 0.84 -4.64
C VAL A 61 -9.89 0.30 -3.81
N LEU A 62 -9.80 -0.93 -3.30
CA LEU A 62 -10.82 -1.50 -2.43
C LEU A 62 -10.99 -0.66 -1.16
N ASP A 63 -12.23 -0.45 -0.75
CA ASP A 63 -12.50 0.16 0.56
C ASP A 63 -12.04 -0.78 1.66
N SER A 64 -11.59 -0.22 2.78
CA SER A 64 -11.27 -1.01 3.97
C SER A 64 -12.51 -1.76 4.46
N ASN A 65 -12.31 -2.90 5.11
CA ASN A 65 -13.39 -3.82 5.50
C ASN A 65 -14.57 -3.09 6.18
N PRO A 66 -15.83 -3.26 5.72
CA PRO A 66 -17.00 -2.73 6.42
C PRO A 66 -17.14 -3.40 7.80
N GLY A 67 -17.60 -2.65 8.79
CA GLY A 67 -17.72 -3.08 10.19
C GLY A 67 -16.57 -2.65 11.10
N SER A 68 -16.56 -3.22 12.31
CA SER A 68 -15.39 -3.16 13.20
C SER A 68 -14.37 -4.20 12.76
N ASN A 69 -13.11 -3.80 12.58
CA ASN A 69 -11.99 -4.71 12.40
C ASN A 69 -11.18 -4.82 13.70
N GLU A 70 -10.15 -5.66 13.73
CA GLU A 70 -9.25 -5.83 14.90
C GLU A 70 -8.55 -4.52 15.34
N TYR A 71 -8.64 -3.47 14.53
CA TYR A 71 -8.04 -2.15 14.77
C TYR A 71 -9.07 -1.08 15.15
N GLY A 72 -10.37 -1.41 15.18
CA GLY A 72 -11.44 -0.54 15.68
C GLY A 72 -12.66 -0.42 14.75
N PRO A 73 -13.69 0.32 15.19
CA PRO A 73 -14.90 0.57 14.40
C PRO A 73 -14.63 1.48 13.20
N ASN A 74 -15.22 1.17 12.05
CA ASN A 74 -15.17 2.04 10.88
C ASN A 74 -15.91 3.37 11.17
N PRO A 75 -15.24 4.55 11.10
CA PRO A 75 -15.88 5.84 11.34
C PRO A 75 -17.04 6.14 10.38
N LYS A 76 -17.02 5.55 9.17
CA LYS A 76 -18.09 5.71 8.17
C LYS A 76 -19.42 5.10 8.64
N GLU A 77 -19.41 4.20 9.61
CA GLU A 77 -20.62 3.54 10.14
C GLU A 77 -21.19 4.22 11.40
N SER A 78 -20.44 5.13 12.02
CA SER A 78 -20.85 5.79 13.28
C SER A 78 -22.04 6.76 13.15
N ASN A 79 -22.41 7.15 11.92
CA ASN A 79 -23.45 8.16 11.66
C ASN A 79 -24.80 7.57 11.22
N HIS A 80 -24.94 6.25 11.01
CA HIS A 80 -26.21 5.66 10.55
C HIS A 80 -27.11 5.10 11.67
N ASN A 81 -26.62 5.01 12.92
CA ASN A 81 -27.36 4.41 14.03
C ASN A 81 -27.86 5.41 15.10
N GLN A 82 -27.73 6.73 14.88
CA GLN A 82 -28.16 7.73 15.87
C GLN A 82 -29.54 8.35 15.62
N GLU A 83 -30.19 8.08 14.48
CA GLU A 83 -31.56 8.58 14.24
C GLU A 83 -32.66 7.72 14.90
N GLY A 84 -32.35 6.48 15.30
CA GLY A 84 -33.32 5.55 15.91
C GLY A 84 -33.41 5.60 17.43
N SER A 85 -32.58 6.40 18.11
CA SER A 85 -32.51 6.47 19.58
C SER A 85 -32.89 7.85 20.12
N PHE A 86 -33.84 8.54 19.49
CA PHE A 86 -34.65 9.55 20.17
C PHE A 86 -36.01 8.93 20.52
N LYS A 87 -36.01 8.14 21.61
CA LYS A 87 -37.23 7.74 22.32
C LYS A 87 -37.12 8.27 23.75
N VAL A 88 -37.42 9.56 23.93
CA VAL A 88 -38.31 10.15 24.96
C VAL A 88 -38.42 11.65 24.73
#